data_AF-A0A5P0ZQB5-F1
#
_entry.id   AF-A0A5P0ZQB5-F1
#
_cell.length_a   1.000
_cell.length_b   1.000
_cell.length_c   1.000
_cell.angle_alpha   90.00
_cell.angle_beta   90.00
_cell.angle_gamma   90.00
#
_symmetry.space_group_name_H-M   'P 1'
#
loop_
_entity.id
_entity.type
_entity.pdbx_description
1 polymer ?
#
loop_
_entity_poly.entity_id
_entity_poly.type
_entity_poly.pdbx_seq_one_letter_code
_entity_poly.pdbx_strand_id
1 'polypeptide(L)' 'MKKRIIIFFSTLLLLLATILPFATTIKADSDKSYAIQAILPNNQINKDESYFDLKVEPNKEQTLKVLIANTGSKPITVKA' A
#
# COMPACT_ATOMS: atom_id res chain seq x y z
N MET A 1 -37.77 -41.17 10.10
CA MET A 1 -37.08 -40.66 8.89
C MET A 1 -36.93 -39.13 8.91
N LYS A 2 -38.01 -38.36 9.13
CA LYS A 2 -37.97 -36.88 9.21
C LYS A 2 -36.92 -36.31 10.19
N LYS A 3 -36.80 -36.87 11.40
CA LYS A 3 -35.83 -36.42 12.42
C LYS A 3 -34.36 -36.63 12.02
N ARG A 4 -34.03 -37.71 11.31
CA ARG A 4 -32.67 -38.00 10.81
C ARG A 4 -32.29 -37.07 9.66
N ILE A 5 -33.25 -36.74 8.80
CA ILE A 5 -33.09 -35.76 7.72
C ILE A 5 -32.81 -34.37 8.29
N ILE A 6 -33.56 -33.93 9.31
CA ILE A 6 -33.34 -32.63 9.96
C ILE A 6 -31.95 -32.54 10.58
N ILE A 7 -31.49 -33.60 11.26
CA ILE A 7 -30.16 -33.64 11.86
C ILE A 7 -29.08 -33.55 10.77
N PHE A 8 -29.20 -34.30 9.68
CA PHE A 8 -28.26 -34.27 8.57
C PHE A 8 -28.13 -32.87 7.93
N PHE A 9 -29.26 -32.22 7.65
CA PHE A 9 -29.25 -30.86 7.11
C PHE A 9 -28.71 -29.83 8.11
N SER A 10 -28.99 -29.99 9.41
CA SER A 10 -28.43 -29.12 10.45
C SER A 10 -26.91 -29.25 10.56
N THR A 11 -26.38 -30.47 10.48
CA THR A 11 -24.92 -30.71 10.50
C THR A 11 -24.24 -30.20 9.23
N LEU A 12 -24.90 -30.35 8.07
CA LEU A 12 -24.39 -29.85 6.80
C LEU A 12 -24.33 -28.32 6.79
N LEU A 13 -25.37 -27.65 7.32
CA LEU A 13 -25.42 -26.20 7.43
C LEU A 13 -24.33 -25.66 8.36
N LEU A 14 -24.09 -26.32 9.49
CA LEU A 14 -23.03 -25.95 10.43
C LEU A 14 -21.63 -26.09 9.81
N LEU A 15 -21.40 -27.18 9.07
CA LEU A 15 -20.15 -27.40 8.34
C LEU A 15 -19.92 -26.30 7.29
N LEU A 16 -20.96 -25.94 6.53
CA LEU A 16 -20.88 -24.89 5.52
C LEU A 16 -20.57 -23.51 6.14
N ALA A 17 -21.15 -23.21 7.30
CA ALA A 17 -20.91 -21.95 8.01
C ALA A 17 -19.45 -21.80 8.50
N THR A 18 -18.75 -22.91 8.77
CA THR A 18 -17.34 -22.89 9.21
C THR A 18 -16.33 -22.77 8.07
N ILE A 19 -16.73 -23.08 6.83
CA ILE A 19 -15.83 -23.08 5.66
C ILE A 19 -15.89 -21.74 4.91
N LEU A 20 -16.94 -20.95 5.11
CA LEU A 20 -17.04 -19.63 4.51
C LEU A 20 -16.02 -18.68 5.14
N PRO A 21 -15.04 -18.16 4.38
CA PRO A 21 -14.13 -17.17 4.92
C PRO A 21 -14.95 -15.91 5.26
N PHE A 22 -14.94 -15.51 6.53
CA PHE A 22 -15.38 -14.17 6.91
C PHE A 22 -14.47 -13.19 6.20
N ALA A 23 -14.99 -12.48 5.20
CA ALA A 23 -14.25 -11.45 4.49
C ALA A 23 -13.92 -10.33 5.48
N THR A 24 -12.69 -10.32 5.98
CA THR A 24 -12.17 -9.23 6.80
C THR A 24 -11.80 -8.10 5.85
N THR A 25 -12.60 -7.03 5.84
CA THR A 25 -12.22 -5.79 5.16
C THR A 25 -11.15 -5.10 5.99
N ILE A 26 -9.88 -5.30 5.62
CA ILE A 26 -8.78 -4.51 6.16
C ILE A 26 -8.82 -3.15 5.46
N LYS A 27 -9.13 -2.09 6.21
CA LYS A 27 -8.93 -0.72 5.74
C LYS A 27 -7.46 -0.37 5.90
N ALA A 28 -6.86 0.18 4.85
CA ALA A 28 -5.54 0.78 4.97
C ALA A 28 -5.58 1.84 6.07
N ASP A 29 -4.53 1.87 6.90
CA ASP A 29 -4.35 2.89 7.91
C ASP A 29 -4.25 4.26 7.21
N SER A 30 -5.24 5.12 7.45
CA SER A 30 -5.31 6.45 6.85
C SER A 30 -4.27 7.41 7.40
N ASP A 31 -3.54 7.04 8.46
CA ASP A 31 -2.59 7.95 9.11
C ASP A 31 -1.33 8.21 8.28
N LYS A 32 -1.03 7.42 7.24
CA LYS A 32 0.04 7.72 6.27
C LYS A 32 -0.52 8.37 5.01
N SER A 33 -0.90 9.64 5.14
CA SER A 33 -1.46 10.44 4.04
C SER A 33 -0.44 11.44 3.49
N TYR A 34 0.66 10.95 2.92
CA TYR A 34 1.59 11.80 2.18
C TYR A 34 2.16 11.07 0.96
N ALA A 35 2.55 11.84 -0.06
CA ALA A 35 3.21 11.35 -1.26
C ALA A 35 4.59 11.98 -1.40
N ILE A 36 5.54 11.21 -1.93
CA ILE A 36 6.91 11.67 -2.23
C ILE A 36 7.18 11.40 -3.70
N GLN A 37 7.74 12.38 -4.39
CA GLN A 37 8.15 12.27 -5.79
C GLN A 37 9.57 12.80 -5.97
N ALA A 38 10.41 12.05 -6.68
CA ALA A 38 11.72 12.51 -7.10
C ALA A 38 11.58 13.57 -8.20
N ILE A 39 12.24 14.72 -8.06
CA ILE A 39 12.38 15.69 -9.15
C ILE A 39 13.64 15.28 -9.93
N LEU A 40 13.44 14.54 -11.01
CA LEU A 40 14.55 13.95 -11.78
C LEU A 40 15.42 15.04 -12.42
N PRO A 41 16.74 15.07 -12.15
CA PRO A 41 17.67 16.02 -12.75
C PRO A 41 18.05 15.63 -14.18
N ASN A 42 18.74 16.53 -14.88
CA ASN A 42 19.11 16.34 -16.30
C ASN A 42 20.04 15.15 -16.56
N ASN A 43 20.83 14.73 -15.56
CA ASN A 43 21.74 13.59 -15.66
C ASN A 43 21.10 12.24 -15.29
N GLN A 44 19.77 12.19 -15.19
CA GLN A 44 19.05 10.92 -15.09
C GLN A 44 19.28 10.06 -16.35
N ILE A 45 19.63 8.79 -16.15
CA ILE A 45 19.87 7.80 -17.21
C ILE A 45 18.55 7.42 -17.86
N ASN A 46 17.54 7.06 -17.06
CA ASN A 46 16.19 6.74 -17.53
C ASN A 46 15.14 7.70 -16.94
N LYS A 47 14.45 8.48 -17.78
CA LYS A 47 13.44 9.46 -17.36
C LYS A 47 12.08 8.87 -17.00
N ASP A 48 11.89 7.58 -17.30
CA ASP A 48 10.63 6.88 -17.02
C ASP A 48 10.60 6.28 -15.60
N GLU A 49 11.73 6.32 -14.89
CA GLU A 49 11.84 5.82 -13.52
C GLU A 49 11.33 6.82 -12.48
N SER A 50 10.80 6.31 -11.37
CA SER A 50 10.33 7.14 -10.24
C SER A 50 11.42 7.41 -9.19
N TYR A 51 12.64 6.90 -9.40
CA TYR A 51 13.79 7.01 -8.51
C TYR A 51 15.01 7.59 -9.23
N PHE A 52 16.01 8.00 -8.44
CA PHE A 52 17.25 8.56 -8.99
C PHE A 52 18.14 7.46 -9.57
N ASP A 53 18.33 7.49 -10.88
CA ASP A 53 19.29 6.69 -11.62
C ASP A 53 20.20 7.64 -12.40
N LEU A 54 21.30 8.05 -11.78
CA LEU A 54 22.05 9.22 -12.20
C LEU A 54 23.39 8.84 -12.84
N LYS A 55 23.67 9.44 -13.99
CA LYS A 55 25.02 9.47 -14.56
C LYS A 55 25.83 10.55 -13.83
N VAL A 56 26.59 10.13 -12.83
CA VAL A 56 27.39 11.03 -11.97
C VAL A 56 28.80 11.23 -12.50
N GLU A 57 29.38 12.39 -12.20
CA GLU A 57 30.79 12.68 -12.45
C GLU A 57 31.60 12.51 -11.15
N PRO A 58 32.83 11.95 -11.22
CA PRO A 58 33.68 11.81 -10.03
C PRO A 58 33.92 13.14 -9.33
N ASN A 59 33.83 13.14 -7.99
CA ASN A 59 34.08 14.30 -7.12
C ASN A 59 33.15 15.51 -7.35
N LYS A 60 32.03 15.34 -8.06
CA LYS A 60 31.01 16.39 -8.22
C LYS A 60 29.89 16.20 -7.21
N GLU A 61 29.63 17.26 -6.44
CA GLU A 61 28.44 17.36 -5.62
C GLU A 61 27.25 17.84 -6.45
N GLN A 62 26.05 17.33 -6.14
CA GLN A 62 24.80 17.78 -6.72
C GLN A 62 23.69 17.76 -5.67
N THR A 63 22.82 18.76 -5.71
CA THR A 63 21.63 18.81 -4.84
C THR A 63 20.47 18.10 -5.53
N LEU A 64 19.98 17.03 -4.91
CA LEU A 64 18.77 16.36 -5.35
C LEU A 64 17.53 17.00 -4.70
N LYS A 65 16.43 17.05 -5.45
CA LYS A 65 15.18 17.63 -4.98
C LYS A 65 14.10 16.57 -4.97
N VAL A 66 13.29 16.61 -3.92
CA VAL A 66 12.08 15.79 -3.80
C VAL A 66 10.89 16.70 -3.54
N LEU A 67 9.76 16.35 -4.13
CA LEU A 67 8.48 16.95 -3.82
C LEU A 67 7.80 16.08 -2.76
N ILE A 68 7.43 16.70 -1.63
CA ILE A 68 6.65 16.05 -0.58
C ILE A 68 5.29 16.74 -0.53
N ALA A 69 4.22 15.96 -0.72
CA ALA A 69 2.85 16.43 -0.66
C ALA A 69 2.14 15.80 0.53
N ASN A 70 1.59 16.62 1.42
CA ASN A 70 0.63 16.15 2.41
C ASN A 70 -0.71 15.90 1.70
N THR A 71 -1.12 14.63 1.61
CA THR A 71 -2.39 14.22 0.99
C THR A 71 -3.49 13.99 2.04
N GLY A 72 -3.18 14.22 3.31
CA GLY A 72 -4.09 14.05 4.44
C GLY A 72 -4.77 15.34 4.89
N SER A 73 -5.70 15.19 5.83
CA SER A 73 -6.43 16.29 6.46
C SER A 73 -5.76 16.85 7.72
N LYS A 74 -4.71 16.19 8.22
CA LYS A 74 -3.94 16.60 9.41
C LYS A 74 -2.56 17.12 9.00
N PRO A 75 -1.99 18.10 9.72
CA PRO A 75 -0.60 18.52 9.52
C PRO A 75 0.38 17.36 9.73
N ILE A 76 1.48 17.37 8.97
CA ILE A 76 2.59 16.41 9.10
C ILE A 76 3.89 17.13 9.43
N THR A 77 4.78 16.44 10.14
CA THR A 77 6.14 16.94 10.44
C THR A 77 7.14 16.21 9.55
N VAL A 78 7.95 16.96 8.81
CA VAL A 78 9.03 16.44 7.97
C VAL A 78 10.37 16.77 8.63
N LYS A 79 11.28 15.80 8.69
CA LYS A 79 12.66 15.97 9.18
C LYS A 79 13.64 15.45 8.14
N ALA A 80 14.75 16.16 7.99
CA ALA A 80 15.90 15.75 7.18
C ALA A 80 16.90 14.95 8.02
#